data_AF-A0A969ZDQ8-F1
#
_entry.id   AF-A0A969ZDQ8-F1
#
_cell.length_a   1.000
_cell.length_b   1.000
_cell.length_c   1.000
_cell.angle_alpha   90.00
_cell.angle_beta   90.00
_cell.angle_gamma   90.00
#
_symmetry.space_group_name_H-M   'P 1'
#
loop_
_entity.id
_entity.type
_entity.pdbx_description
1 polymer ?
#
loop_
_entity_poly.entity_id
_entity_poly.type
_entity_poly.pdbx_seq_one_letter_code
_entity_poly.pdbx_strand_id
1 'polypeptide(L)'
;MANFDMTPKDLSSYVKYRKSDNIVQDLKEIVDSAQSYAYSSVNIALVFRNWLIGKRIAEEEMQGETRAEYGAELLRTLAKEMEKSYGKGLNQRNLYY
;
A
#
# COMPACT_ATOMS: atom_id res chain seq x y z
N MET A 1 16.83 3.04 9.55
CA MET A 1 15.49 3.24 8.95
C MET A 1 15.70 3.43 7.46
N ALA A 2 15.06 2.64 6.59
CA ALA A 2 15.14 2.86 5.15
C ALA A 2 14.37 4.14 4.81
N ASN A 3 15.09 5.17 4.36
CA ASN A 3 14.47 6.36 3.77
C ASN A 3 13.99 5.94 2.38
N PHE A 4 12.69 5.64 2.26
CA PHE A 4 12.06 5.54 0.96
C PHE A 4 11.98 6.96 0.41
N ASP A 5 12.82 7.28 -0.57
CA ASP A 5 12.66 8.49 -1.36
C ASP A 5 11.38 8.35 -2.19
N MET A 6 10.32 9.00 -1.69
CA MET A 6 8.99 9.01 -2.30
C MET A 6 8.72 10.33 -3.02
N THR A 7 9.76 11.08 -3.37
CA THR A 7 9.57 12.25 -4.23
C THR A 7 8.86 11.81 -5.51
N PRO A 8 7.77 12.49 -5.91
CA PRO A 8 7.09 12.15 -7.15
C PRO A 8 8.10 12.34 -8.29
N LYS A 9 8.58 11.24 -8.86
CA LYS A 9 9.23 11.31 -10.17
C LYS A 9 8.21 11.89 -11.14
N ASP A 10 8.69 12.72 -12.06
CA ASP A 10 7.85 13.28 -13.11
C ASP A 10 7.00 12.18 -13.77
N LEU A 11 5.71 12.45 -14.00
CA LEU A 11 4.77 11.50 -14.57
C LEU A 11 5.25 10.97 -15.93
N SER A 12 6.05 11.78 -16.63
CA SER A 12 6.75 11.41 -17.88
C SER A 12 7.67 10.19 -17.74
N SER A 13 8.15 9.89 -16.53
CA SER A 13 8.97 8.72 -16.25
C SER A 13 8.18 7.40 -16.18
N TYR A 14 6.86 7.49 -16.03
CA TYR A 14 5.98 6.32 -15.89
C TYR A 14 5.01 6.16 -17.06
N VAL A 15 4.46 7.27 -17.56
CA VAL A 15 3.57 7.28 -18.73
C VAL A 15 4.38 7.70 -19.94
N LYS A 16 4.55 6.77 -20.88
CA LYS A 16 5.37 6.97 -22.07
C LYS A 16 4.61 7.78 -23.09
N TYR A 17 5.14 8.94 -23.45
CA TYR A 17 4.69 9.71 -24.60
C TYR A 17 5.76 9.67 -25.68
N ARG A 18 5.35 9.32 -26.90
CA ARG A 18 6.14 9.40 -28.12
C ARG A 18 5.24 9.92 -29.22
N LYS A 19 5.83 10.69 -30.15
CA LYS A 19 5.20 11.10 -31.39
C LYS A 19 5.97 10.50 -32.56
N SER A 20 5.39 9.52 -33.21
CA SER A 20 5.89 8.87 -34.42
C SER A 20 4.89 9.00 -35.56
N ASP A 21 5.24 8.48 -36.74
CA ASP A 21 4.30 8.40 -37.87
C ASP A 21 3.24 7.30 -37.67
N ASN A 22 3.39 6.45 -36.65
CA ASN A 22 2.43 5.40 -36.30
C ASN A 22 1.64 5.77 -35.04
N ILE A 23 0.59 6.56 -35.24
CA ILE A 23 -0.30 7.04 -34.17
C ILE A 23 -0.92 5.88 -33.37
N VAL A 24 -1.26 4.76 -34.01
CA VAL A 24 -1.86 3.62 -33.31
C VAL A 24 -0.88 3.02 -32.31
N GLN A 25 0.39 2.90 -32.68
CA GLN A 25 1.42 2.39 -31.77
C GLN A 25 1.68 3.38 -30.62
N ASP A 26 1.75 4.68 -30.91
CA ASP A 26 1.92 5.71 -29.88
C ASP A 26 0.79 5.67 -28.83
N LEU A 27 -0.47 5.54 -29.28
CA LEU A 27 -1.63 5.43 -28.39
C LEU A 27 -1.60 4.17 -27.53
N LYS A 28 -1.19 3.02 -28.09
CA LYS A 28 -1.02 1.77 -27.34
C LYS A 28 0.02 1.92 -26.23
N GLU A 29 1.17 2.52 -26.53
CA GLU A 29 2.22 2.72 -25.53
C GLU A 29 1.78 3.64 -24.38
N ILE A 30 1.02 4.68 -24.68
CA ILE A 30 0.43 5.57 -23.65
C ILE A 30 -0.51 4.75 -22.75
N VAL A 31 -1.42 3.98 -23.34
CA VAL A 31 -2.39 3.16 -22.59
C VAL A 31 -1.68 2.11 -21.73
N ASP A 32 -0.76 1.34 -22.31
CA ASP A 32 -0.08 0.25 -21.64
C ASP A 32 0.80 0.76 -20.49
N SER A 33 1.50 1.88 -20.69
CA SER A 33 2.33 2.50 -19.65
C SER A 33 1.49 3.11 -18.54
N ALA A 34 0.38 3.79 -18.86
CA ALA A 34 -0.54 4.32 -17.86
C ALA A 34 -1.20 3.23 -17.00
N GLN A 35 -1.63 2.12 -17.61
CA GLN A 35 -2.19 0.98 -16.88
C GLN A 35 -1.12 0.35 -15.96
N SER A 36 0.08 0.11 -16.48
CA SER A 36 1.20 -0.44 -15.69
C SER A 36 1.54 0.45 -14.49
N TYR A 37 1.54 1.77 -14.68
CA TYR A 37 1.74 2.72 -13.61
C TYR A 37 0.61 2.69 -12.57
N ALA A 38 -0.65 2.63 -13.00
CA ALA A 38 -1.80 2.54 -12.10
C ALA A 38 -1.73 1.30 -11.20
N TYR A 39 -1.45 0.13 -11.78
CA TYR A 39 -1.28 -1.11 -11.01
C TYR A 39 -0.13 -1.01 -10.01
N SER A 40 1.02 -0.49 -10.45
CA SER A 40 2.19 -0.33 -9.58
C SER A 40 1.92 0.66 -8.44
N SER A 41 1.26 1.77 -8.71
CA SER A 41 0.89 2.79 -7.72
C SER A 41 -0.04 2.24 -6.65
N VAL A 42 -1.03 1.43 -7.06
CA VAL A 42 -1.90 0.74 -6.11
C VAL A 42 -1.09 -0.22 -5.24
N ASN A 43 -0.22 -1.05 -5.82
CA ASN A 43 0.60 -1.98 -5.05
C ASN A 43 1.52 -1.28 -4.05
N ILE A 44 2.16 -0.18 -4.46
CA ILE A 44 3.00 0.64 -3.57
C ILE A 44 2.17 1.20 -2.41
N ALA A 45 0.98 1.76 -2.70
CA ALA A 45 0.09 2.28 -1.67
C ALA A 45 -0.36 1.18 -0.68
N LEU A 46 -0.64 -0.03 -1.16
CA LEU A 46 -1.03 -1.16 -0.32
C LEU A 46 0.13 -1.61 0.59
N VAL A 47 1.34 -1.73 0.05
CA VAL A 47 2.54 -2.08 0.85
C VAL A 47 2.80 -1.02 1.92
N PHE A 48 2.70 0.25 1.56
CA PHE A 48 2.92 1.34 2.51
C PHE A 48 1.84 1.37 3.61
N ARG A 49 0.58 1.20 3.23
CA ARG A 49 -0.54 1.07 4.18
C ARG A 49 -0.27 -0.04 5.19
N ASN A 50 0.06 -1.24 4.73
CA ASN A 50 0.30 -2.39 5.60
C ASN A 50 1.49 -2.14 6.54
N TRP A 51 2.58 -1.56 6.03
CA TRP A 51 3.73 -1.21 6.86
C TRP A 51 3.39 -0.19 7.95
N LEU A 52 2.63 0.87 7.62
CA LEU A 52 2.19 1.86 8.59
C LEU A 52 1.26 1.28 9.66
N ILE A 53 0.38 0.36 9.28
CA ILE A 53 -0.48 -0.37 10.22
C ILE A 53 0.38 -1.17 11.20
N GLY A 54 1.32 -1.97 10.69
CA GLY A 54 2.23 -2.77 11.54
C GLY A 54 3.07 -1.90 12.47
N LYS A 55 3.59 -0.77 11.97
CA LYS A 55 4.33 0.20 12.79
C LYS A 55 3.48 0.74 13.95
N ARG A 56 2.24 1.16 13.68
CA ARG A 56 1.36 1.72 14.72
C ARG A 56 0.95 0.68 15.77
N ILE A 57 0.74 -0.57 15.36
CA ILE A 57 0.47 -1.69 16.28
C ILE A 57 1.68 -1.93 17.18
N ALA A 58 2.88 -2.03 16.60
CA ALA A 58 4.11 -2.24 17.38
C ALA A 58 4.37 -1.10 18.38
N GLU A 59 4.10 0.15 18.01
CA GLU A 59 4.18 1.30 18.91
C GLU A 59 3.21 1.19 20.11
N GLU A 60 2.02 0.58 19.93
CA GLU A 60 1.05 0.35 21.01
C GLU A 60 1.47 -0.82 21.91
N GLU A 61 1.97 -1.92 21.32
CA GLU A 61 2.43 -3.10 22.08
C GLU A 61 3.65 -2.78 22.96
N MET A 62 4.52 -1.87 22.53
CA MET A 62 5.68 -1.43 23.30
C MET A 62 5.32 -0.52 24.50
N GLN A 63 4.11 0.06 24.54
CA GLN A 63 3.63 0.88 25.65
C GLN A 63 2.88 0.07 26.72
N GLY A 64 2.31 -1.08 26.35
CA GLY A 64 1.78 -2.05 27.30
C GLY A 64 2.92 -2.90 27.87
N GLU A 65 2.98 -3.10 29.19
CA GLU A 65 4.01 -3.94 29.82
C GLU A 65 4.00 -5.38 29.26
N THR A 66 4.82 -5.63 28.23
CA THR A 66 5.29 -6.91 27.65
C THR A 66 4.50 -8.17 28.02
N ARG A 67 3.18 -8.22 27.76
CA ARG A 67 2.38 -9.43 27.90
C ARG A 67 1.88 -9.85 26.54
N ALA A 68 2.28 -11.02 26.08
CA ALA A 68 1.80 -11.60 24.82
C ALA A 68 0.26 -11.70 24.76
N GLU A 69 -0.39 -11.85 25.92
CA GLU A 69 -1.87 -11.80 26.03
C GLU A 69 -2.46 -10.43 25.71
N TYR A 70 -1.79 -9.33 26.05
CA TYR A 70 -2.25 -7.97 25.75
C TYR A 70 -2.18 -7.68 24.24
N GLY A 71 -1.07 -8.05 23.59
CA GLY A 71 -0.93 -7.94 22.14
C GLY A 71 -2.03 -8.73 21.41
N ALA A 72 -2.25 -9.98 21.81
CA ALA A 72 -3.27 -10.83 21.20
C ALA A 72 -4.70 -10.24 21.29
N GLU A 73 -5.07 -9.65 22.44
CA GLU A 73 -6.39 -9.04 22.62
C GLU A 73 -6.53 -7.71 21.87
N LEU A 74 -5.47 -6.90 21.84
CA LEU A 74 -5.40 -5.67 21.04
C LEU A 74 -5.65 -5.98 19.56
N LEU A 75 -4.93 -6.95 19.01
CA LEU A 75 -5.06 -7.38 17.61
C LEU A 75 -6.44 -7.92 17.27
N ARG A 76 -7.03 -8.71 18.17
CA ARG A 76 -8.38 -9.25 18.01
C ARG A 76 -9.42 -8.12 17.96
N THR A 77 -9.25 -7.11 18.81
CA THR A 77 -10.12 -5.92 18.86
C THR A 77 -9.97 -5.09 17.58
N LEU A 78 -8.73 -4.79 17.20
CA LEU A 78 -8.42 -4.04 15.97
C LEU A 78 -8.97 -4.74 14.73
N ALA A 79 -8.79 -6.06 14.60
CA ALA A 79 -9.31 -6.81 13.46
C ALA A 79 -10.84 -6.75 13.34
N LYS A 80 -11.57 -6.85 14.46
CA LYS A 80 -13.04 -6.73 14.45
C LYS A 80 -13.50 -5.33 14.03
N GLU A 81 -12.89 -4.28 14.57
CA GLU A 81 -13.27 -2.91 14.25
C GLU A 81 -12.89 -2.53 12.81
N MET A 82 -11.76 -3.02 12.30
CA MET A 82 -11.35 -2.83 10.91
C MET A 82 -12.28 -3.57 9.93
N GLU A 83 -12.67 -4.81 10.24
CA GLU A 83 -13.63 -5.58 9.42
C GLU A 83 -15.02 -4.93 9.41
N LYS A 84 -15.46 -4.38 10.55
CA LYS A 84 -16.72 -3.62 10.63
C LYS A 84 -16.69 -2.35 9.79
N SER A 85 -15.55 -1.65 9.76
CA SER A 85 -15.43 -0.34 9.12
C SER A 85 -15.12 -0.42 7.62
N TYR A 86 -14.41 -1.45 7.18
CA TYR A 86 -13.90 -1.57 5.80
C TYR A 86 -14.27 -2.89 5.11
N GLY A 87 -15.06 -3.75 5.76
CA GLY A 87 -15.45 -5.06 5.25
C GLY A 87 -14.31 -6.09 5.29
N LYS A 88 -14.51 -7.23 4.61
CA LYS A 88 -13.59 -8.39 4.66
C LYS A 88 -12.15 -8.13 4.18
N GLY A 89 -11.87 -6.98 3.57
CA GLY A 89 -10.57 -6.61 3.01
C GLY A 89 -9.51 -6.19 4.05
N LEU A 90 -9.89 -5.91 5.29
CA LEU A 90 -8.99 -5.52 6.39
C LEU A 90 -9.26 -6.38 7.64
N ASN A 91 -9.20 -7.70 7.47
CA ASN A 91 -9.35 -8.67 8.55
C ASN A 91 -8.00 -9.01 9.22
N GLN A 92 -8.03 -9.84 10.27
CA GLN A 92 -6.88 -10.23 11.09
C GLN A 92 -5.66 -10.74 10.30
N ARG A 93 -5.85 -11.34 9.11
CA ARG A 93 -4.75 -11.77 8.24
C ARG A 93 -4.04 -10.61 7.52
N ASN A 94 -4.73 -9.51 7.26
CA ASN A 94 -4.19 -8.34 6.55
C ASN A 94 -3.59 -7.28 7.49
N LEU A 95 -3.60 -7.51 8.81
CA LEU A 95 -2.92 -6.65 9.79
C LEU A 95 -1.47 -7.08 10.06
N TYR A 96 -1.08 -8.28 9.62
CA TYR A 96 0.26 -8.87 9.83
C TYR A 96 1.07 -9.10 8.54
N TYR A 97 0.48 -8.86 7.37
CA TYR A 97 1.14 -8.83 6.06
C TYR A 97 1.02 -7.44 5.47
#